data_AF-A0A218QE01-F1
#
_entry.id   AF-A0A218QE01-F1
#
_cell.length_a   1.000
_cell.length_b   1.000
_cell.length_c   1.000
_cell.angle_alpha   90.00
_cell.angle_beta   90.00
_cell.angle_gamma   90.00
#
_symmetry.space_group_name_H-M   'P 1'
#
loop_
_entity.id
_entity.type
_entity.pdbx_description
1 polymer ?
#
loop_
_entity_poly.entity_id
_entity_poly.type
_entity_poly.pdbx_seq_one_letter_code
_entity_poly.pdbx_strand_id
1 'polypeptide(L)' 'MDETAIAMALTANFRDFEDAIQYSTAVVNQLDAIVTRNPQDFPVTTPSILTPEQLIQLTNSP' A
#
# COMPACT_ATOMS: atom_id res chain seq x y z
N MET A 1 -16.52 -3.07 2.14
CA MET A 1 -15.38 -2.12 2.14
C MET A 1 -15.40 -1.44 3.49
N ASP A 2 -14.26 -1.39 4.18
CA ASP A 2 -14.15 -0.80 5.53
C ASP A 2 -14.39 0.73 5.44
N GLU A 3 -15.35 1.25 6.20
CA GLU A 3 -15.69 2.68 6.21
C GLU A 3 -14.51 3.55 6.63
N THR A 4 -13.65 3.04 7.53
CA THR A 4 -12.45 3.75 8.00
C THR A 4 -11.44 3.90 6.87
N ALA A 5 -11.22 2.84 6.10
CA ALA A 5 -10.32 2.87 4.94
C ALA A 5 -10.85 3.80 3.85
N ILE A 6 -12.16 3.81 3.61
CA ILE A 6 -12.79 4.74 2.66
C ILE A 6 -12.61 6.19 3.12
N ALA A 7 -12.92 6.49 4.40
CA ALA A 7 -12.81 7.84 4.94
C ALA A 7 -11.37 8.37 4.86
N MET A 8 -10.39 7.50 5.16
CA MET A 8 -8.97 7.85 5.03
C MET A 8 -8.59 8.10 3.56
N ALA A 9 -9.01 7.23 2.64
CA ALA A 9 -8.70 7.36 1.21
C ALA A 9 -9.23 8.66 0.59
N LEU A 10 -10.41 9.13 1.03
CA LEU A 10 -11.00 10.40 0.59
C LEU A 10 -10.14 11.63 0.95
N THR A 11 -9.26 11.51 1.95
CA THR A 11 -8.39 12.60 2.41
C THR A 11 -6.91 12.36 2.08
N ALA A 12 -6.58 11.19 1.52
CA ALA A 12 -5.22 10.82 1.22
C ALA A 12 -4.69 11.56 -0.02
N ASN A 13 -3.40 11.93 -0.01
CA ASN A 13 -2.77 12.68 -1.10
C ASN A 13 -2.30 11.75 -2.24
N PHE A 14 -3.24 11.01 -2.81
CA PHE A 14 -3.01 10.12 -3.95
C PHE A 14 -3.70 10.70 -5.19
N ARG A 15 -3.09 10.47 -6.35
CA ARG A 15 -3.67 10.87 -7.64
C ARG A 15 -4.78 9.93 -8.07
N ASP A 16 -4.58 8.63 -7.85
CA ASP A 16 -5.56 7.59 -8.15
C ASP A 16 -6.31 7.19 -6.86
N PHE A 17 -7.62 7.02 -6.98
CA PHE A 17 -8.45 6.58 -5.88
C PHE A 17 -8.25 5.09 -5.56
N GLU A 18 -7.88 4.26 -6.55
CA GLU A 18 -7.54 2.86 -6.30
C GLU A 18 -6.34 2.76 -5.34
N ASP A 19 -5.26 3.48 -5.64
CA ASP A 19 -4.05 3.50 -4.81
C ASP A 19 -4.35 4.07 -3.42
N ALA A 20 -5.19 5.11 -3.33
CA ALA A 20 -5.63 5.69 -2.07
C ALA A 20 -6.34 4.65 -1.18
N ILE A 21 -7.23 3.85 -1.77
CA ILE A 21 -7.98 2.79 -1.06
C ILE A 21 -7.06 1.64 -0.66
N GLN A 22 -6.16 1.19 -1.55
CA GLN A 22 -5.19 0.13 -1.24
C GLN A 22 -4.27 0.56 -0.09
N TYR A 23 -3.73 1.77 -0.15
CA TYR A 23 -2.93 2.37 0.92
C TYR A 23 -3.69 2.47 2.24
N SER A 24 -4.89 3.05 2.21
CA SER A 24 -5.68 3.26 3.41
C SER A 24 -6.10 1.94 4.06
N THR A 25 -6.43 0.94 3.25
CA THR A 25 -6.72 -0.43 3.74
C THR A 25 -5.50 -1.02 4.44
N ALA A 26 -4.31 -0.88 3.85
CA ALA A 26 -3.09 -1.41 4.43
C ALA A 26 -2.72 -0.72 5.75
N VAL A 27 -2.90 0.61 5.84
CA VAL A 27 -2.65 1.36 7.09
C VAL A 27 -3.65 0.98 8.18
N VAL A 28 -4.94 0.96 7.88
CA VAL A 28 -6.00 0.62 8.86
C VAL A 28 -5.80 -0.79 9.43
N ASN A 29 -5.36 -1.74 8.60
CA ASN A 29 -5.14 -3.12 9.00
C ASN A 29 -3.70 -3.42 9.46
N GLN A 30 -2.84 -2.40 9.57
CA GLN A 30 -1.45 -2.53 10.02
C GLN A 30 -0.67 -3.57 9.20
N LEU A 31 -0.87 -3.60 7.88
CA LEU A 31 -0.15 -4.51 7.01
C LEU A 31 1.31 -4.05 6.86
N ASP A 32 2.23 -5.00 6.79
CA ASP A 32 3.67 -4.68 6.70
C ASP A 32 4.06 -4.09 5.33
N ALA A 33 3.35 -4.50 4.27
CA ALA A 33 3.67 -4.12 2.91
C ALA A 33 2.46 -4.11 1.97
N ILE A 34 2.57 -3.30 0.91
CA ILE A 34 1.76 -3.37 -0.30
C ILE A 34 2.66 -3.90 -1.41
N VAL A 35 2.19 -4.92 -2.14
CA VAL A 35 2.91 -5.52 -3.24
C VAL A 35 2.27 -5.07 -4.54
N THR A 36 3.02 -4.37 -5.39
CA THR A 36 2.49 -3.79 -6.62
C THR A 36 3.53 -3.70 -7.74
N ARG A 37 3.08 -3.52 -8.99
CA ARG A 37 3.94 -3.32 -10.16
C ARG A 37 4.28 -1.85 -10.43
N ASN A 38 3.61 -0.90 -9.76
CA ASN A 38 3.75 0.55 -9.92
C ASN A 38 4.11 1.26 -8.60
N PRO A 39 5.23 0.91 -7.94
CA PRO A 39 5.57 1.44 -6.61
C PRO A 39 5.68 2.98 -6.55
N GLN A 40 6.00 3.62 -7.69
CA GLN A 40 6.08 5.07 -7.83
C GLN A 40 4.76 5.82 -7.64
N ASP A 41 3.62 5.12 -7.73
CA ASP A 41 2.29 5.72 -7.58
C ASP A 41 1.87 5.81 -6.09
N PHE A 42 2.71 5.26 -5.19
CA PHE A 42 2.54 5.32 -3.74
C PHE A 42 3.52 6.33 -3.11
N PRO A 43 3.13 7.60 -2.93
CA PRO A 43 3.99 8.65 -2.36
C PRO A 43 4.09 8.53 -0.82
N VAL A 44 4.37 7.34 -0.32
CA VAL A 44 4.39 6.99 1.11
C VAL A 44 5.57 6.07 1.40
N THR A 45 6.03 6.07 2.65
CA THR A 45 7.14 5.20 3.10
C THR A 45 6.67 4.05 3.98
N THR A 46 5.43 4.08 4.45
CA THR A 46 4.86 3.08 5.35
C THR A 46 3.38 2.93 5.03
N PRO A 47 2.88 1.71 4.75
CA PRO A 47 3.58 0.42 4.74
C PRO A 47 4.64 0.32 3.61
N SER A 48 5.50 -0.70 3.68
CA SER A 48 6.55 -0.91 2.66
C SER A 48 5.92 -1.12 1.29
N ILE A 49 6.41 -0.46 0.26
CA ILE A 49 5.93 -0.66 -1.11
C ILE A 49 6.93 -1.54 -1.85
N LEU A 50 6.50 -2.75 -2.22
CA LEU A 50 7.35 -3.78 -2.80
C LEU A 50 6.89 -4.15 -4.20
N THR A 51 7.84 -4.43 -5.10
CA THR A 51 7.54 -5.21 -6.30
C THR A 51 7.40 -6.69 -5.96
N PRO A 52 6.73 -7.50 -6.79
CA PRO A 52 6.69 -8.95 -6.60
C PRO A 52 8.09 -9.58 -6.47
N GLU A 53 9.06 -9.11 -7.27
CA GLU A 53 10.45 -9.58 -7.21
C GLU A 53 11.11 -9.23 -5.87
N GLN A 54 10.89 -8.02 -5.36
CA GLN A 54 11.40 -7.61 -4.04
C GLN A 54 10.81 -8.45 -2.91
N LEU A 55 9.51 -8.76 -2.97
CA LEU A 55 8.88 -9.64 -2.00
C LEU A 55 9.53 -11.04 -2.03
N ILE A 56 9.70 -11.63 -3.22
CA ILE A 56 10.33 -12.94 -3.38
C ILE A 56 11.75 -12.95 -2.80
N GLN A 57 12.54 -11.91 -3.05
CA GLN A 57 13.90 -11.78 -2.49
C GLN A 57 13.89 -11.70 -0.96
N LEU A 58 12.96 -10.95 -0.36
CA LEU A 58 12.81 -10.88 1.08
C LEU A 58 12.43 -12.24 1.68
N THR A 59 11.52 -12.98 1.06
CA THR A 59 11.06 -14.29 1.57
C THR A 59 12.05 -15.42 1.37
N ASN A 60 12.97 -15.29 0.41
CA ASN A 60 14.02 -16.29 0.16
C ASN A 60 15.32 -15.99 0.92
N SER A 61 15.39 -14.85 1.61
CA SER A 61 16.52 -14.51 2.47
C SER A 61 16.43 -15.37 3.75
N PRO A 62 17.50 -16.09 4.14
CA PRO A 62 17.49 -17.00 5.29
C PRO A 62 17.38 -16.27 6.64
#